data_AF-K3X0M0-F1
#
_entry.id   AF-K3X0M0-F1
#
_cell.length_a   1.000
_cell.length_b   1.000
_cell.length_c   1.000
_cell.angle_alpha   90.00
_cell.angle_beta   90.00
_cell.angle_gamma   90.00
#
_symmetry.space_group_name_H-M   'P 1'
#
loop_
_entity.id
_entity.type
_entity.pdbx_description
1 polymer ?
#
loop_
_entity_poly.entity_id
_entity_poly.type
_entity_poly.pdbx_seq_one_letter_code
_entity_poly.pdbx_strand_id
1 'polypeptide(L)'
;MGLKNSRPVPQAHAELHVAPFLQRRIRSWHLDHVTQLALLRYRSLTKRFCIDALQLSMVLGVKDEKFIQDMMKLFLPKTPTRVQCMVDAMEILIAFILLCQAPSMLSRFEAIFDVMDVNSTGFITTTDLVVFHCVKLCTGED
;
A
#
# COMPACT_ATOMS: atom_id res chain seq x y z
N MET A 1 28.51 -9.71 -24.74
CA MET A 1 27.44 -9.21 -25.62
C MET A 1 26.20 -9.00 -24.77
N GLY A 2 25.80 -7.75 -24.54
CA GLY A 2 24.69 -7.39 -23.64
C GLY A 2 23.34 -7.45 -24.35
N LEU A 3 22.33 -7.95 -23.65
CA LEU A 3 20.94 -7.92 -24.11
C LEU A 3 20.50 -6.45 -24.21
N LYS A 4 20.35 -5.95 -25.44
CA LYS A 4 19.82 -4.62 -25.71
C LYS A 4 18.31 -4.68 -25.45
N ASN A 5 17.86 -3.98 -24.41
CA ASN A 5 16.44 -3.87 -24.08
C ASN A 5 15.72 -3.15 -25.25
N SER A 6 15.06 -3.93 -26.11
CA SER A 6 14.29 -3.46 -27.27
C SER A 6 12.85 -3.10 -26.91
N ARG A 7 12.47 -3.21 -25.62
CA ARG A 7 11.16 -2.77 -25.17
C ARG A 7 11.14 -1.24 -25.26
N PRO A 8 10.14 -0.64 -25.93
CA PRO A 8 9.95 0.79 -25.83
C PRO A 8 9.92 1.16 -24.35
N VAL A 9 10.61 2.26 -23.99
CA VAL A 9 10.49 2.87 -22.66
C VAL A 9 8.99 2.88 -22.34
N PRO A 10 8.54 2.33 -21.19
CA PRO A 10 7.13 2.34 -20.87
C PRO A 10 6.70 3.79 -20.96
N GLN A 11 5.91 4.12 -21.98
CA GLN A 11 5.26 5.40 -22.00
C GLN A 11 4.36 5.33 -20.78
N ALA A 12 4.64 6.15 -19.76
CA ALA A 12 3.80 6.30 -18.60
C ALA A 12 2.48 6.99 -19.04
N HIS A 13 1.76 6.36 -19.96
CA HIS A 13 0.42 6.70 -20.34
C HIS A 13 -0.50 5.95 -19.37
N ALA A 14 -0.66 6.50 -18.18
CA ALA A 14 -1.83 6.27 -17.35
C ALA A 14 -1.77 7.29 -16.22
N GLU A 15 -2.58 8.34 -16.31
CA GLU A 15 -3.04 8.97 -15.07
C GLU A 15 -3.53 7.84 -14.17
N LEU A 16 -2.99 7.75 -12.95
CA LEU A 16 -3.45 6.75 -12.00
C LEU A 16 -4.96 7.00 -11.81
N HIS A 17 -5.81 6.12 -12.34
CA HIS A 17 -7.26 6.25 -12.22
C HIS A 17 -7.65 5.91 -10.78
N VAL A 18 -7.67 6.93 -9.95
CA VAL A 18 -7.88 6.81 -8.51
C VAL A 18 -9.35 7.06 -8.21
N ALA A 19 -9.91 6.32 -7.25
CA ALA A 19 -11.24 6.59 -6.74
C ALA A 19 -11.34 8.06 -6.28
N PRO A 20 -12.32 8.87 -6.76
CA PRO A 20 -12.35 10.31 -6.50
C PRO A 20 -12.42 10.70 -5.01
N PHE A 21 -12.94 9.82 -4.15
CA PHE A 21 -12.96 10.05 -2.70
C PHE A 21 -11.55 9.94 -2.10
N LEU A 22 -10.78 8.94 -2.55
CA LEU A 22 -9.42 8.67 -2.09
C LEU A 22 -8.48 9.81 -2.48
N GLN A 23 -8.56 10.23 -3.75
CA GLN A 23 -7.76 11.33 -4.26
C GLN A 23 -8.03 12.63 -3.49
N ARG A 24 -9.30 12.96 -3.23
CA ARG A 24 -9.65 14.19 -2.49
C ARG A 24 -9.17 14.19 -1.04
N ARG A 25 -9.21 13.03 -0.37
CA ARG A 25 -8.89 12.94 1.07
C ARG A 25 -7.39 12.86 1.34
N ILE A 26 -6.64 12.15 0.50
CA ILE A 26 -5.22 11.85 0.72
C ILE A 26 -4.30 12.88 0.07
N ARG A 27 -4.73 13.60 -0.98
CA ARG A 27 -3.88 14.58 -1.67
C ARG A 27 -3.45 15.78 -0.81
N SER A 28 -4.12 16.03 0.31
CA SER A 28 -3.68 17.05 1.28
C SER A 28 -2.70 16.52 2.32
N TRP A 29 -2.45 15.21 2.38
CA TRP A 29 -1.53 14.61 3.33
C TRP A 29 -0.09 14.78 2.84
N HIS A 30 0.85 14.93 3.76
CA HIS A 30 2.27 14.96 3.45
C HIS A 30 2.85 13.55 3.54
N LEU A 31 3.82 13.24 2.68
CA LEU A 31 4.49 11.93 2.66
C LEU A 31 5.03 11.55 4.04
N ASP A 32 5.62 12.51 4.77
CA ASP A 32 6.14 12.28 6.12
C ASP A 32 5.05 11.82 7.10
N HIS A 33 3.82 12.32 6.97
CA HIS A 33 2.72 11.84 7.82
C HIS A 33 2.35 10.40 7.48
N VAL A 34 2.38 10.02 6.19
CA VAL A 34 2.10 8.65 5.76
C VAL A 34 3.20 7.70 6.25
N THR A 35 4.46 8.05 6.04
CA THR A 35 5.61 7.20 6.40
C THR A 35 5.84 7.17 7.91
N GLN A 36 5.75 8.29 8.64
CA GLN A 36 6.01 8.27 10.08
C GLN A 36 4.85 7.67 10.87
N LEU A 37 3.59 7.99 10.55
CA LEU A 37 2.47 7.52 11.37
C LEU A 37 2.03 6.12 10.96
N ALA A 38 1.85 5.90 9.66
CA ALA A 38 1.22 4.67 9.20
C ALA A 38 2.24 3.51 9.13
N LEU A 39 3.49 3.75 8.68
CA LEU A 39 4.53 2.70 8.65
C LEU A 39 4.93 2.24 10.06
N LEU A 40 5.17 3.17 11.00
CA LEU A 40 5.59 2.81 12.36
C LEU A 40 4.49 2.04 13.08
N ARG A 41 3.24 2.51 12.99
CA ARG A 41 2.10 1.83 13.61
C ARG A 41 1.84 0.48 12.98
N TYR A 42 1.90 0.40 11.64
CA TYR A 42 1.80 -0.86 10.91
C TYR A 42 2.82 -1.90 11.40
N ARG A 43 4.12 -1.53 11.44
CA ARG A 43 5.19 -2.41 11.94
C ARG A 43 5.00 -2.81 13.41
N SER A 44 4.38 -1.95 14.22
CA SER A 44 4.12 -2.24 15.65
C SER A 44 2.90 -3.14 15.90
N LEU A 45 1.88 -3.05 15.04
CA LEU A 45 0.57 -3.67 15.30
C LEU A 45 0.52 -5.13 14.88
N THR A 46 1.26 -5.53 13.83
CA THR A 46 1.11 -6.87 13.29
C THR A 46 2.30 -7.28 12.41
N LYS A 47 2.73 -8.54 12.53
CA LYS A 47 3.58 -9.21 11.52
C LYS A 47 2.78 -9.77 10.35
N ARG A 48 1.45 -9.78 10.48
CA ARG A 48 0.50 -10.16 9.42
C ARG A 48 0.18 -8.92 8.61
N PHE A 49 0.31 -9.04 7.30
CA PHE A 49 0.13 -7.93 6.36
C PHE A 49 -1.35 -7.58 6.14
N CYS A 50 -2.28 -8.47 6.51
CA CYS A 50 -3.71 -8.23 6.44
C CYS A 50 -4.22 -7.52 7.71
N ILE A 51 -5.06 -6.51 7.53
CA ILE A 51 -5.70 -5.76 8.62
C ILE A 51 -7.21 -5.66 8.42
N ASP A 52 -7.97 -5.63 9.51
CA ASP A 52 -9.40 -5.31 9.50
C ASP A 52 -9.65 -3.78 9.59
N ALA A 53 -10.93 -3.38 9.55
CA ALA A 53 -11.33 -1.97 9.61
C ALA A 53 -10.86 -1.25 10.89
N LEU A 54 -10.90 -1.94 12.03
CA LEU A 54 -10.52 -1.38 13.31
C LEU A 54 -9.00 -1.17 13.36
N GLN A 55 -8.23 -2.15 12.92
CA GLN A 55 -6.77 -2.06 12.79
C GLN A 55 -6.37 -0.96 11.79
N LEU A 56 -7.06 -0.84 10.66
CA LEU A 56 -6.83 0.24 9.69
C LEU A 56 -7.05 1.63 10.32
N SER A 57 -8.11 1.80 11.11
CA SER A 57 -8.36 3.05 11.84
C SER A 57 -7.21 3.42 12.80
N MET A 58 -6.61 2.41 13.46
CA MET A 58 -5.49 2.58 14.37
C MET A 58 -4.19 2.93 13.62
N VAL A 59 -3.88 2.20 12.55
CA VAL A 59 -2.71 2.46 11.69
C VAL A 59 -2.75 3.88 11.17
N LEU A 60 -3.88 4.30 10.61
CA LEU A 60 -4.04 5.63 10.03
C LEU A 60 -4.23 6.74 11.08
N GLY A 61 -4.62 6.39 12.31
CA GLY A 61 -5.01 7.38 13.33
C GLY A 61 -6.25 8.18 12.96
N VAL A 62 -7.13 7.63 12.12
CA VAL A 62 -8.33 8.28 11.60
C VAL A 62 -9.56 7.64 12.24
N LYS A 63 -10.41 8.47 12.86
CA LYS A 63 -11.67 8.04 13.50
C LYS A 63 -12.90 8.11 12.58
N ASP A 64 -12.71 8.54 11.34
CA ASP A 64 -13.76 8.67 10.32
C ASP A 64 -14.16 7.28 9.81
N GLU A 65 -15.18 6.69 10.42
CA GLU A 65 -15.64 5.33 10.13
C GLU A 65 -16.06 5.16 8.66
N LYS A 66 -16.71 6.17 8.07
CA LYS A 66 -17.13 6.13 6.66
C LYS A 66 -15.93 6.03 5.74
N PHE A 67 -14.90 6.85 5.99
CA PHE A 67 -13.66 6.78 5.22
C PHE A 67 -12.98 5.41 5.34
N ILE A 68 -12.90 4.85 6.55
CA ILE A 68 -12.34 3.51 6.77
C ILE A 68 -13.13 2.43 6.03
N GLN A 69 -14.46 2.47 6.07
CA GLN A 69 -15.31 1.51 5.36
C GLN A 69 -15.19 1.63 3.83
N ASP A 70 -15.12 2.85 3.30
CA ASP A 70 -14.88 3.08 1.87
C ASP A 70 -13.49 2.55 1.46
N MET A 71 -12.51 2.58 2.36
CA MET A 71 -11.20 1.97 2.12
C MET A 71 -11.23 0.46 2.12
N MET A 72 -11.89 -0.15 3.11
CA MET A 72 -12.09 -1.60 3.12
C MET A 72 -12.76 -2.03 1.82
N LYS A 73 -13.85 -1.38 1.39
CA LYS A 73 -14.54 -1.72 0.13
C LYS A 73 -13.67 -1.57 -1.12
N LEU A 74 -12.76 -0.61 -1.14
CA LEU A 74 -11.90 -0.38 -2.30
C LEU A 74 -10.81 -1.45 -2.43
N PHE A 75 -10.23 -1.88 -1.30
CA PHE A 75 -9.10 -2.80 -1.26
C PHE A 75 -9.48 -4.25 -0.97
N LEU A 76 -10.73 -4.52 -0.55
CA LEU A 76 -11.21 -5.89 -0.41
C LEU A 76 -11.23 -6.60 -1.77
N PRO A 77 -10.81 -7.88 -1.82
CA PRO A 77 -10.93 -8.68 -3.02
C PRO A 77 -12.40 -8.73 -3.46
N LYS A 78 -12.63 -8.56 -4.78
CA LYS A 78 -13.99 -8.60 -5.36
C LYS A 78 -14.56 -10.02 -5.41
N THR A 79 -13.73 -11.04 -5.20
CA THR A 79 -14.13 -12.43 -5.10
C THR A 79 -14.68 -12.70 -3.70
N PRO A 80 -15.85 -13.36 -3.58
CA PRO A 80 -16.48 -13.61 -2.29
C PRO A 80 -15.77 -14.75 -1.55
N THR A 81 -14.57 -14.50 -1.02
CA THR A 81 -13.96 -15.40 -0.04
C THR A 81 -14.66 -15.20 1.30
N ARG A 82 -15.46 -16.22 1.67
CA ARG A 82 -16.45 -16.20 2.76
C ARG A 82 -15.94 -15.87 4.17
N VAL A 83 -14.66 -15.60 4.40
CA VAL A 83 -14.09 -15.79 5.75
C VAL A 83 -13.36 -14.58 6.32
N GLN A 84 -12.83 -13.63 5.54
CA GLN A 84 -12.04 -12.54 6.14
C GLN A 84 -12.22 -11.20 5.42
N CYS A 85 -12.91 -10.25 6.07
CA CYS A 85 -12.98 -8.84 5.69
C CYS A 85 -11.67 -8.12 6.03
N MET A 86 -10.54 -8.63 5.52
CA MET A 86 -9.22 -8.05 5.74
C MET A 86 -8.63 -7.57 4.42
N VAL A 87 -7.83 -6.52 4.51
CA VAL A 87 -7.16 -5.88 3.37
C VAL A 87 -5.66 -5.88 3.60
N ASP A 88 -4.89 -5.90 2.52
CA ASP A 88 -3.44 -5.77 2.60
C ASP A 88 -3.06 -4.33 2.99
N ALA A 89 -2.45 -4.18 4.16
CA ALA A 89 -1.98 -2.90 4.66
C ALA A 89 -0.89 -2.30 3.76
N MET A 90 -0.02 -3.13 3.16
CA MET A 90 1.02 -2.64 2.26
C MET A 90 0.43 -2.00 1.01
N GLU A 91 -0.58 -2.62 0.40
CA GLU A 91 -1.27 -2.06 -0.77
C GLU A 91 -1.89 -0.69 -0.45
N ILE A 92 -2.50 -0.56 0.73
CA ILE A 92 -3.07 0.71 1.19
C ILE A 92 -1.99 1.77 1.40
N LEU A 93 -0.89 1.41 2.07
CA LEU A 93 0.22 2.33 2.33
C LEU A 93 0.88 2.80 1.03
N ILE A 94 1.13 1.88 0.09
CA ILE A 94 1.67 2.21 -1.24
C ILE A 94 0.71 3.14 -1.98
N ALA A 95 -0.60 2.85 -1.97
CA ALA A 95 -1.58 3.73 -2.59
C ALA A 95 -1.56 5.14 -1.97
N PHE A 96 -1.36 5.26 -0.66
CA PHE A 96 -1.28 6.56 0.00
C PHE A 96 -0.02 7.31 -0.38
N ILE A 97 1.13 6.62 -0.41
CA ILE A 97 2.41 7.18 -0.87
C ILE A 97 2.33 7.67 -2.31
N LEU A 98 1.55 7.01 -3.17
CA LEU A 98 1.35 7.44 -4.55
C LEU A 98 0.47 8.69 -4.68
N LEU A 99 -0.38 8.97 -3.68
CA LEU A 99 -1.41 10.02 -3.77
C LEU A 99 -1.17 11.25 -2.90
N CYS A 100 -0.42 11.11 -1.81
CA CYS A 100 -0.10 12.21 -0.92
C CYS A 100 0.80 13.24 -1.62
N GLN A 101 0.98 14.41 -1.02
CA GLN A 101 2.02 15.35 -1.42
C GLN A 101 3.38 14.76 -1.06
N ALA A 102 4.31 14.85 -2.00
CA ALA A 102 5.69 14.44 -1.81
C ALA A 102 6.60 15.47 -2.47
N PRO A 103 7.77 15.75 -1.88
CA PRO A 103 8.70 16.75 -2.40
C PRO A 103 9.30 16.34 -3.76
N SER A 104 9.41 15.04 -4.03
CA SER A 104 9.92 14.51 -5.30
C SER A 104 9.39 13.11 -5.58
N MET A 105 9.56 12.64 -6.83
CA MET A 105 9.32 11.24 -7.18
C MET A 105 10.30 10.29 -6.48
N LEU A 106 11.55 10.70 -6.29
CA LEU A 106 12.56 9.90 -5.59
C LEU A 106 12.10 9.59 -4.16
N SER A 107 11.61 10.60 -3.43
CA SER A 107 11.09 10.42 -2.07
C SER A 107 9.90 9.45 -2.00
N ARG A 108 9.06 9.39 -3.05
CA ARG A 108 7.99 8.37 -3.12
C ARG A 108 8.57 6.97 -3.27
N PHE A 109 9.59 6.81 -4.13
CA PHE A 109 10.23 5.51 -4.32
C PHE A 109 10.96 5.04 -3.07
N GLU A 110 11.66 5.93 -2.38
CA GLU A 110 12.29 5.66 -1.08
C GLU A 110 11.23 5.20 -0.06
N ALA A 111 10.10 5.90 0.03
CA ALA A 111 9.02 5.52 0.92
C ALA A 111 8.38 4.16 0.55
N ILE A 112 8.20 3.87 -0.74
CA ILE A 112 7.70 2.55 -1.19
C ILE A 112 8.71 1.46 -0.84
N PHE A 113 10.00 1.73 -1.03
CA PHE A 113 11.06 0.82 -0.67
C PHE A 113 11.02 0.50 0.83
N ASP A 114 10.87 1.51 1.68
CA ASP A 114 10.77 1.33 3.14
C ASP A 114 9.51 0.51 3.55
N VAL A 115 8.42 0.61 2.80
CA VAL A 115 7.24 -0.24 2.99
C VAL A 115 7.54 -1.70 2.61
N MET A 116 8.28 -1.91 1.52
CA MET A 116 8.59 -3.25 1.01
C MET A 116 9.72 -3.96 1.77
N ASP A 117 10.70 -3.22 2.29
CA ASP A 117 11.78 -3.75 3.13
C ASP A 117 11.28 -3.97 4.57
N VAL A 118 10.50 -5.03 4.73
CA VAL A 118 9.85 -5.42 5.99
C VAL A 118 10.85 -5.55 7.14
N ASN A 119 12.04 -6.07 6.81
CA ASN A 119 13.09 -6.34 7.79
C ASN A 119 14.04 -5.15 7.99
N SER A 120 13.85 -4.03 7.26
CA SER A 120 14.70 -2.83 7.33
C SER A 120 16.19 -3.16 7.15
N THR A 121 16.47 -4.06 6.21
CA THR A 121 17.84 -4.52 5.91
C THR A 121 18.56 -3.65 4.88
N GLY A 122 17.85 -2.71 4.26
CA GLY A 122 18.31 -1.94 3.11
C GLY A 122 18.21 -2.71 1.79
N PHE A 123 17.57 -3.89 1.78
CA PHE A 123 17.41 -4.74 0.60
C PHE A 123 16.01 -5.34 0.55
N ILE A 124 15.40 -5.36 -0.64
CA ILE A 124 14.18 -6.14 -0.87
C ILE A 124 14.60 -7.56 -1.24
N THR A 125 14.32 -8.50 -0.37
CA THR A 125 14.65 -9.91 -0.54
C THR A 125 13.53 -10.66 -1.27
N THR A 126 13.81 -11.88 -1.74
CA THR A 126 12.77 -12.78 -2.27
C THR A 126 11.71 -13.09 -1.22
N THR A 127 12.07 -13.13 0.06
CA THR A 127 11.12 -13.30 1.16
C THR A 127 10.15 -12.13 1.23
N ASP A 128 10.61 -10.89 1.07
CA ASP A 128 9.74 -9.70 1.09
C ASP A 128 8.74 -9.70 -0.08
N LEU A 129 9.17 -10.16 -1.26
CA LEU A 129 8.31 -10.31 -2.43
C LEU A 129 7.30 -11.47 -2.29
N VAL A 130 7.73 -12.60 -1.72
CA VAL A 130 6.84 -13.74 -1.44
C VAL A 130 5.82 -13.36 -0.39
N VAL A 131 6.22 -12.62 0.63
CA VAL A 131 5.33 -12.04 1.64
C VAL A 131 4.25 -11.19 0.98
N PHE A 132 4.63 -10.26 0.09
CA PHE A 132 3.68 -9.42 -0.65
C PHE A 132 2.69 -10.27 -1.48
N HIS A 133 3.15 -11.36 -2.10
CA HIS A 133 2.29 -12.26 -2.87
C HIS A 133 1.43 -13.23 -2.03
N CYS A 134 1.95 -13.74 -0.92
CA CYS A 134 1.25 -14.69 -0.04
C CYS A 134 0.06 -14.06 0.67
N VAL A 135 0.10 -12.74 0.87
CA VAL A 135 -1.00 -11.97 1.44
C VAL A 135 -2.18 -11.94 0.48
N LYS A 136 -1.90 -11.80 -0.81
CA LYS A 136 -2.88 -11.98 -1.89
C LYS A 136 -3.49 -13.38 -1.91
N LEU A 137 -2.69 -14.42 -1.69
CA LEU A 137 -3.17 -15.81 -1.59
C LEU A 137 -4.05 -16.05 -0.35
N CYS A 138 -3.76 -15.38 0.77
CA CYS A 138 -4.64 -15.41 1.95
C CYS A 138 -6.00 -14.71 1.71
N THR A 139 -6.07 -13.81 0.73
CA THR A 139 -7.30 -13.15 0.27
C THR A 139 -8.03 -13.87 -0.87
N GLY A 140 -7.47 -14.99 -1.36
CA GLY A 140 -8.06 -15.87 -2.36
C GLY A 140 -7.85 -15.39 -3.79
N GLU A 141 -6.66 -15.69 -4.32
CA GLU A 141 -6.44 -15.84 -5.75
C GLU A 141 -5.97 -17.29 -5.98
N ASP A 142 -6.82 -18.10 -6.61
CA ASP A 142 -6.42 -19.27 -7.41
C ASP A 142 -6.57 -18.86 -8.89
#